data_AF-A0A0S3RRL7-F1
#
_entry.id   AF-A0A0S3RRL7-F1
#
_cell.length_a   1.000
_cell.length_b   1.000
_cell.length_c   1.000
_cell.angle_alpha   90.00
_cell.angle_beta   90.00
_cell.angle_gamma   90.00
#
_symmetry.space_group_name_H-M   'P 1'
#
loop_
_entity.id
_entity.type
_entity.pdbx_description
1 polymer ?
#
loop_
_entity_poly.entity_id
_entity_poly.type
_entity_poly.pdbx_seq_one_letter_code
_entity_poly.pdbx_strand_id
1 'polypeptide(L)'
;MILEEGHHSRLSIHPGMTKMYQDLRKSFWWPGMKSDVARFVTSCLTCQRAKAEHQRPGGLLQQLEIPEWKWDGIAMDFVTHL
;
A
#
# COMPACT_ATOMS: atom_id res chain seq x y z
N MET A 1 15.02 -0.30 -18.66
CA MET A 1 14.35 -0.79 -19.89
C MET A 1 13.22 -1.79 -19.59
N ILE A 2 13.46 -3.07 -19.26
CA ILE A 2 12.34 -4.03 -19.04
C ILE A 2 11.46 -3.65 -17.84
N LEU A 3 12.07 -3.39 -16.67
CA LEU A 3 11.33 -3.02 -15.46
C LEU A 3 10.64 -1.65 -15.60
N GLU A 4 11.30 -0.70 -16.26
CA GLU A 4 10.69 0.60 -16.54
C GLU A 4 9.48 0.49 -17.47
N GLU A 5 9.61 -0.23 -18.59
CA GLU A 5 8.51 -0.40 -19.54
C GLU A 5 7.33 -1.13 -18.88
N GLY A 6 7.62 -2.17 -18.11
CA GLY A 6 6.61 -2.94 -17.39
C GLY A 6 5.92 -2.18 -16.24
N HIS A 7 6.43 -1.01 -15.83
CA HIS A 7 5.91 -0.29 -14.67
C HIS A 7 5.45 1.14 -14.94
N HIS A 8 6.11 1.84 -15.87
CA HIS A 8 5.88 3.25 -16.19
C HIS A 8 5.21 3.46 -17.54
N SER A 9 5.04 2.43 -18.36
CA SER A 9 4.25 2.57 -19.59
C SER A 9 2.82 2.98 -19.24
N ARG A 10 2.21 3.83 -20.08
CA ARG A 10 0.82 4.30 -19.89
C ARG A 10 -0.18 3.15 -19.77
N LEU A 11 0.15 1.99 -20.34
CA LEU A 11 -0.70 0.79 -20.34
C LEU A 11 -0.50 -0.09 -19.09
N SER A 12 0.63 0.02 -18.39
CA SER A 12 0.94 -0.84 -17.24
C SER A 12 0.21 -0.43 -15.95
N ILE A 13 -0.18 0.84 -15.83
CA ILE A 13 -0.88 1.42 -14.65
C ILE A 13 -0.17 1.05 -13.33
N HIS A 14 1.16 1.22 -13.27
CA HIS A 14 1.94 1.01 -12.04
C HIS A 14 1.61 -0.30 -11.29
N PRO A 15 1.79 -1.46 -11.94
CA PRO A 15 1.41 -2.73 -11.37
C PRO A 15 2.17 -2.99 -10.07
N GLY A 16 1.51 -3.66 -9.12
CA GLY A 16 2.17 -4.14 -7.90
C GLY A 16 3.19 -5.24 -8.21
N MET A 17 4.07 -5.52 -7.25
CA MET A 17 5.19 -6.46 -7.37
C MET A 17 4.74 -7.83 -7.93
N THR A 18 3.65 -8.38 -7.39
CA THR A 18 3.12 -9.69 -7.80
C THR A 18 2.66 -9.71 -9.26
N LYS A 19 1.87 -8.71 -9.66
CA LYS A 19 1.37 -8.59 -11.03
C LYS A 19 2.52 -8.40 -12.02
N MET A 20 3.42 -7.47 -11.72
CA MET A 20 4.57 -7.17 -12.57
C MET A 20 5.46 -8.41 -12.76
N TYR A 21 5.73 -9.18 -11.70
CA TYR A 21 6.47 -10.44 -11.80
C TYR A 21 5.75 -11.48 -12.67
N GLN A 22 4.44 -11.64 -12.49
CA GLN A 22 3.63 -12.60 -13.25
C GLN A 22 3.54 -12.25 -14.74
N ASP A 23 3.55 -10.96 -15.09
CA ASP A 23 3.52 -10.50 -16.47
C ASP A 23 4.89 -10.66 -17.13
N LEU A 24 5.97 -10.25 -16.46
CA LEU A 24 7.33 -10.37 -17.01
C LEU A 24 7.78 -11.82 -17.19
N ARG A 25 7.44 -12.72 -16.26
CA ARG A 25 7.86 -14.14 -16.34
C ARG A 25 7.31 -14.90 -17.54
N LYS A 26 6.32 -14.35 -18.25
CA LYS A 26 5.75 -14.96 -19.46
C LYS A 26 6.71 -14.89 -20.65
N SER A 27 7.61 -13.91 -20.66
CA SER A 27 8.47 -13.61 -21.81
C SER A 27 9.94 -13.43 -21.44
N PHE A 28 10.24 -13.20 -20.16
CA PHE A 28 11.59 -12.93 -19.69
C PHE A 28 11.93 -13.78 -18.46
N TRP A 29 13.23 -14.03 -18.30
CA TRP A 29 13.78 -14.70 -17.14
C TRP A 29 15.22 -14.24 -16.88
N TRP A 30 15.57 -14.05 -15.61
CA TRP A 30 16.94 -13.85 -15.16
C TRP A 30 17.09 -14.24 -13.68
N PRO A 31 18.32 -14.57 -13.22
CA PRO A 31 18.58 -14.83 -11.80
C PRO A 31 18.22 -13.62 -10.95
N GLY A 32 17.43 -13.81 -9.89
CA GLY A 32 17.03 -12.72 -8.99
C GLY A 32 15.84 -11.87 -9.45
N MET A 33 15.21 -12.18 -10.59
CA MET A 33 14.10 -11.39 -11.16
C MET A 33 13.01 -10.97 -10.16
N LYS A 34 12.58 -11.88 -9.29
CA LYS A 34 11.56 -11.55 -8.28
C LYS A 34 12.04 -10.48 -7.28
N SER A 35 13.31 -10.53 -6.87
CA SER A 35 13.92 -9.54 -5.97
C SER A 35 14.09 -8.19 -6.66
N ASP A 36 14.49 -8.18 -7.94
CA ASP A 36 14.66 -6.93 -8.69
C ASP A 36 13.31 -6.24 -8.95
N VAL A 37 12.28 -7.01 -9.33
CA VAL A 37 10.91 -6.50 -9.46
C VAL A 37 10.43 -5.92 -8.13
N ALA A 38 10.68 -6.64 -7.03
CA ALA A 38 10.33 -6.17 -5.69
C ALA A 38 10.98 -4.82 -5.39
N ARG A 39 12.30 -4.73 -5.52
CA ARG A 39 13.10 -3.52 -5.25
C ARG A 39 12.67 -2.35 -6.13
N PHE A 40 12.43 -2.60 -7.40
CA PHE A 40 12.03 -1.59 -8.37
C PHE A 40 10.65 -0.99 -8.01
N VAL A 41 9.63 -1.83 -7.82
CA VAL A 41 8.28 -1.36 -7.47
C VAL A 41 8.28 -0.66 -6.10
N THR A 42 9.05 -1.15 -5.12
CA THR A 42 9.15 -0.48 -3.81
C THR A 42 9.80 0.89 -3.89
N SER A 43 10.68 1.15 -4.87
CA SER A 43 11.32 2.45 -5.07
C SER A 43 10.44 3.48 -5.80
N CYS A 44 9.29 3.06 -6.34
CA CYS A 44 8.40 3.95 -7.09
C CYS A 44 7.62 4.89 -6.15
N LEU A 45 7.95 6.19 -6.20
CA LEU A 45 7.32 7.23 -5.37
C LEU A 45 5.80 7.31 -5.56
N THR A 46 5.31 7.17 -6.80
CA THR A 46 3.86 7.15 -7.09
C THR A 46 3.18 5.96 -6.41
N CYS A 47 3.78 4.77 -6.47
CA CYS A 47 3.26 3.60 -5.78
C CYS A 47 3.28 3.77 -4.26
N GLN A 48 4.36 4.32 -3.69
CA GLN A 48 4.47 4.54 -2.25
C GLN A 48 3.40 5.50 -1.71
N ARG A 49 3.04 6.53 -2.49
CA ARG A 49 2.02 7.51 -2.09
C ARG A 49 0.60 7.00 -2.30
N ALA A 50 0.36 6.29 -3.40
CA ALA A 50 -0.98 5.87 -3.79
C ALA A 50 -1.43 4.57 -3.12
N LYS A 51 -0.50 3.67 -2.77
CA LYS A 51 -0.84 2.37 -2.20
C LYS A 51 -0.75 2.47 -0.69
N ALA A 52 -1.89 2.31 -0.03
CA ALA A 52 -1.94 2.14 1.42
C ALA A 52 -1.14 0.90 1.82
N GLU A 53 -0.44 1.01 2.95
CA GLU A 53 0.20 -0.12 3.57
C GLU A 53 -0.88 -1.09 4.06
N HIS A 54 -0.87 -2.32 3.54
CA HIS A 54 -1.82 -3.37 3.95
C HIS A 54 -1.31 -4.14 5.18
N GLN A 55 -0.39 -3.56 5.95
CA GLN A 55 0.03 -4.19 7.19
C GLN A 55 -1.12 -4.16 8.18
N ARG A 56 -1.16 -5.19 9.02
CA ARG A 56 -2.08 -5.20 10.15
C ARG A 56 -1.76 -3.98 11.01
N PRO A 57 -2.77 -3.29 11.57
CA PRO A 57 -2.53 -2.26 12.57
C PRO A 57 -1.52 -2.78 13.59
N GLY A 58 -0.49 -1.97 13.88
CA GLY A 58 0.68 -2.39 14.67
C GLY A 58 0.39 -2.72 16.14
N GLY A 59 -0.88 -2.64 16.55
CA GLY A 59 -1.32 -2.95 17.90
C GLY A 59 -2.83 -3.14 17.96
N LEU A 60 -3.29 -3.56 19.13
CA LEU A 60 -4.70 -3.49 19.49
C LEU A 60 -5.10 -2.02 19.62
N LEU A 61 -6.33 -1.69 19.23
CA LEU A 61 -6.89 -0.38 19.56
C LEU A 61 -6.82 -0.21 21.08
N GLN A 62 -6.21 0.87 21.53
CA GLN A 62 -6.25 1.22 22.95
C GLN A 62 -7.69 1.63 23.27
N GLN A 63 -8.35 0.83 24.09
CA GLN A 63 -9.68 1.17 24.56
C GLN A 63 -9.58 2.36 25.51
N LEU A 64 -10.46 3.35 25.32
CA LEU A 64 -10.61 4.44 26.28
C LEU A 64 -11.08 3.89 27.62
N GLU A 65 -10.70 4.56 28.71
CA GLU A 65 -11.17 4.20 30.04
C GLU A 65 -12.71 4.25 30.08
N ILE A 66 -13.31 3.23 30.71
CA ILE A 66 -14.77 3.18 30.87
C ILE A 66 -15.14 4.27 31.88
N PRO A 67 -16.01 5.24 31.52
CA PRO A 67 -16.44 6.26 32.47
C PRO A 67 -17.15 5.61 33.66
N GLU A 68 -16.80 6.00 34.89
CA GLU A 68 -17.37 5.42 36.11
C GLU A 68 -18.77 5.98 36.41
N TRP A 69 -19.07 7.18 35.91
CA TRP A 69 -20.32 7.86 36.16
C TRP A 69 -20.87 8.61 34.93
N LYS A 70 -22.11 9.10 35.09
CA LYS A 70 -22.76 9.92 34.05
C LYS A 70 -21.96 11.21 33.84
N TRP A 71 -21.70 11.53 32.57
CA TRP A 71 -21.00 12.74 32.10
C TRP A 71 -19.49 12.80 32.35
N ASP A 72 -18.86 11.72 32.82
CA ASP A 72 -17.40 11.66 32.99
C ASP A 72 -16.65 11.62 31.63
N GLY A 73 -17.33 11.17 30.58
CA GLY A 73 -16.82 11.20 29.20
C GLY A 73 -17.83 11.80 28.25
N ILE A 74 -17.44 12.87 27.55
CA ILE A 74 -18.24 13.50 26.48
C ILE A 74 -17.37 13.52 25.22
N ALA A 75 -17.79 12.76 24.20
CA ALA A 75 -17.23 12.86 22.86
C ALA A 75 -18.09 13.81 22.03
N MET A 76 -17.45 14.69 21.26
CA MET A 76 -18.14 15.63 20.38
C MET A 76 -17.51 15.53 19.00
N ASP A 77 -18.33 15.53 17.96
CA ASP A 77 -17.90 15.51 16.56
C ASP A 77 -18.74 16.51 15.76
N PHE A 78 -18.19 16.98 14.64
CA PHE A 78 -18.85 17.95 13.78
C PHE A 78 -19.36 17.26 12.51
N VAL A 79 -20.67 17.37 12.27
CA VAL A 79 -21.25 17.01 10.97
C VAL A 79 -21.20 18.23 10.08
N THR A 80 -20.46 18.15 8.98
CA THR A 80 -20.39 19.21 7.96
C THR A 80 -20.95 18.69 6.62
N HIS A 81 -21.54 19.56 5.81
CA HIS A 81 -22.05 19.25 4.47
C HIS A 81 -21.00 19.52 3.38
N LEU A 82 -19.74 19.13 3.62
CA LEU A 82 -18.68 19.19 2.62
C LEU A 82 -18.64 17.92 1.75
#